data_AF-A0A6I8LZK3-F1
#
_entry.id   AF-A0A6I8LZK3-F1
#
_cell.length_a   1.000
_cell.length_b   1.000
_cell.length_c   1.000
_cell.angle_alpha   90.00
_cell.angle_beta   90.00
_cell.angle_gamma   90.00
#
_symmetry.space_group_name_H-M   'P 1'
#
loop_
_entity.id
_entity.type
_entity.pdbx_description
1 polymer ?
#
loop_
_entity_poly.entity_id
_entity_poly.type
_entity_poly.pdbx_seq_one_letter_code
_entity_poly.pdbx_strand_id
1 'polypeptide(L)'
;MLASLLPGFRDVRSALVAGYMWFCAGWLLIGHYHPPSAGLLGKPALELLELFGTGGRLAAISVLCLLIGEVTGTLVQSVFFQLSVAYLRRLTPERLDPRPRGPLTVFRPLSSRALSRVRDRMRREHRRHQDSTTSDATPRGEDQHEVDRRTLDAVREVLYMSPRLIVAKPELYAEFSRIKGESEFRDAILLPLPVLAVAVCADLSAPGWVKALLLAGTVIADGYLFAQARQRFRQAHSLISHSIADGTIRSAAIADWESSIAPGER
;
A
#
# COMPACT_ATOMS: atom_id res chain seq x y z
N MET A 1 12.93 24.91 2.60
CA MET A 1 13.26 24.08 1.42
C MET A 1 13.85 22.70 1.75
N LEU A 2 14.25 22.38 2.98
CA LEU A 2 14.62 21.01 3.38
C LEU A 2 13.42 20.06 3.53
N ALA A 3 12.22 20.59 3.78
CA ALA A 3 10.97 19.83 3.94
C ALA A 3 10.55 19.02 2.69
N SER A 4 10.99 19.41 1.48
CA SER A 4 10.68 18.72 0.23
C SER A 4 11.66 17.60 -0.15
N LEU A 5 12.83 17.52 0.50
CA LEU A 5 13.78 16.40 0.35
C LEU A 5 13.44 15.20 1.26
N LEU A 6 12.55 15.40 2.23
CA LEU A 6 12.16 14.40 3.21
C LEU A 6 11.27 13.23 2.73
N PRO A 7 10.50 13.30 1.62
CA PRO A 7 9.70 12.15 1.19
C PRO A 7 10.56 10.91 0.92
N GLY A 8 11.62 11.05 0.13
CA GLY A 8 12.52 9.93 -0.20
C GLY A 8 13.27 9.37 1.01
N PHE A 9 13.55 10.20 2.03
CA PHE A 9 14.21 9.72 3.25
C PHE A 9 13.34 8.77 4.08
N ARG A 10 12.01 8.92 4.00
CA ARG A 10 11.07 8.04 4.70
C ARG A 10 11.08 6.64 4.10
N ASP A 11 11.13 6.55 2.78
CA ASP A 11 11.13 5.29 2.05
C ASP A 11 12.46 4.56 2.30
N VAL A 12 13.58 5.28 2.19
CA VAL A 12 14.92 4.77 2.52
C VAL A 12 15.00 4.23 3.94
N ARG A 13 14.46 4.95 4.94
CA ARG A 13 14.45 4.49 6.33
C ARG A 13 13.66 3.20 6.49
N SER A 14 12.51 3.10 5.83
CA SER A 14 11.62 1.94 5.94
C SER A 14 12.27 0.69 5.35
N ALA A 15 12.83 0.81 4.14
CA ALA A 15 13.59 -0.24 3.50
C ALA A 15 14.81 -0.64 4.34
N LEU A 16 15.58 0.33 4.84
CA LEU A 16 16.76 0.07 5.66
C LEU A 16 16.42 -0.69 6.95
N VAL A 17 15.35 -0.29 7.67
CA VAL A 17 14.91 -1.01 8.89
C VAL A 17 14.50 -2.44 8.57
N ALA A 18 13.65 -2.64 7.55
CA ALA A 18 13.24 -3.99 7.13
C ALA A 18 14.44 -4.85 6.70
N GLY A 19 15.38 -4.25 5.97
CA GLY A 19 16.64 -4.86 5.56
C GLY A 19 17.52 -5.30 6.72
N TYR A 20 17.70 -4.44 7.73
CA TYR A 20 18.45 -4.79 8.93
C TYR A 20 17.76 -5.91 9.71
N MET A 21 16.43 -5.93 9.78
CA MET A 21 15.71 -7.02 10.44
C MET A 21 15.92 -8.36 9.70
N TRP A 22 15.91 -8.36 8.36
CA TRP A 22 16.28 -9.53 7.57
C TRP A 22 17.72 -9.96 7.79
N PHE A 23 18.65 -9.02 7.79
CA PHE A 23 20.06 -9.29 8.02
C PHE A 23 20.27 -9.94 9.41
N CYS A 24 19.68 -9.37 10.46
CA CYS A 24 19.73 -9.93 11.81
C CYS A 24 19.06 -11.31 11.89
N ALA A 25 17.91 -11.49 11.25
CA ALA A 25 17.21 -12.77 11.24
C ALA A 25 18.04 -13.85 10.53
N GLY A 26 18.61 -13.52 9.36
CA GLY A 26 19.50 -14.41 8.61
C GLY A 26 20.77 -14.74 9.39
N TRP A 27 21.38 -13.73 10.04
CA TRP A 27 22.57 -13.91 10.87
C TRP A 27 22.31 -14.89 12.03
N LEU A 28 21.18 -14.74 12.73
CA LEU A 28 20.79 -15.65 13.82
C LEU A 28 20.46 -17.05 13.30
N LEU A 29 19.65 -17.18 12.24
CA LEU A 29 19.24 -18.49 11.70
C LEU A 29 20.40 -19.31 11.13
N ILE A 30 21.38 -18.65 10.53
CA ILE A 30 22.57 -19.29 9.98
C ILE A 30 23.58 -19.64 11.09
N GLY A 31 23.39 -19.11 12.31
CA GLY A 31 24.25 -19.33 13.46
C GLY A 31 25.57 -18.58 13.40
N HIS A 32 26.50 -18.89 14.31
CA HIS A 32 27.87 -18.38 14.35
C HIS A 32 28.65 -18.92 13.14
N TYR A 33 28.30 -18.47 11.95
CA TYR A 33 28.82 -18.97 10.69
C TYR A 33 30.34 -18.88 10.74
N HIS A 34 31.01 -20.02 10.88
CA HIS A 34 32.42 -20.09 10.60
C HIS A 34 32.56 -19.77 9.12
N PRO A 35 33.23 -18.65 8.77
CA PRO A 35 33.30 -18.23 7.38
C PRO A 35 33.84 -19.42 6.58
N PRO A 36 33.10 -19.91 5.55
CA PRO A 36 33.54 -21.03 4.75
C PRO A 36 34.92 -20.67 4.21
N SER A 37 35.86 -21.61 4.32
CA SER A 37 37.25 -21.41 3.88
C SER A 37 37.25 -20.75 2.51
N ALA A 38 37.77 -19.51 2.45
CA ALA A 38 37.60 -18.60 1.32
C ALA A 38 37.93 -19.28 -0.01
N GLY A 39 36.89 -19.72 -0.72
CA GLY A 39 36.99 -20.27 -2.07
C GLY A 39 37.41 -19.19 -3.07
N LEU A 40 37.65 -19.60 -4.32
CA LEU A 40 38.12 -18.75 -5.44
C LEU A 40 37.31 -17.46 -5.67
N LEU A 41 36.03 -17.42 -5.30
CA LEU A 41 35.17 -16.23 -5.42
C LEU A 41 35.20 -15.31 -4.18
N GLY A 42 35.68 -15.79 -3.03
CA GLY A 42 35.68 -15.02 -1.77
C GLY A 42 36.87 -14.08 -1.62
N LYS A 43 38.04 -14.44 -2.16
CA LYS A 43 39.29 -13.67 -1.97
C LYS A 43 39.22 -12.25 -2.54
N PRO A 44 38.79 -12.01 -3.80
CA PRO A 44 38.77 -10.66 -4.35
C PRO A 44 37.75 -9.76 -3.64
N ALA A 45 36.61 -10.33 -3.24
CA ALA A 45 35.58 -9.59 -2.50
C ALA A 45 36.07 -9.21 -1.09
N LEU A 46 36.77 -10.11 -0.40
CA LEU A 46 37.38 -9.84 0.91
C LEU A 46 38.50 -8.81 0.84
N GLU A 47 39.37 -8.88 -0.17
CA GLU A 47 40.44 -7.89 -0.41
C GLU A 47 39.85 -6.49 -0.69
N LEU A 48 38.78 -6.41 -1.49
CA LEU A 48 38.08 -5.15 -1.72
C LEU A 48 37.46 -4.62 -0.41
N LEU A 49 36.90 -5.49 0.43
CA LEU A 49 36.31 -5.14 1.73
C LEU A 49 37.36 -4.73 2.78
N GLU A 50 38.59 -5.23 2.67
CA GLU A 50 39.73 -4.81 3.47
C GLU A 50 40.22 -3.43 3.05
N LEU A 51 40.24 -3.14 1.73
CA LEU A 51 40.69 -1.85 1.19
C LEU A 51 39.86 -0.67 1.71
N PHE A 52 38.55 -0.83 1.87
CA PHE A 52 37.68 0.24 2.37
C PHE A 52 37.63 0.35 3.91
N GLY A 53 38.36 -0.51 4.62
CA GLY A 53 38.38 -0.55 6.09
C GLY A 53 37.01 -0.80 6.73
N THR A 54 36.91 -0.58 8.05
CA THR A 54 35.67 -0.82 8.81
C THR A 54 34.50 0.04 8.32
N GLY A 55 34.76 1.28 7.90
CA GLY A 55 33.74 2.18 7.38
C GLY A 55 33.09 1.66 6.09
N GLY A 56 33.90 1.18 5.14
CA GLY A 56 33.39 0.60 3.90
C GLY A 56 32.55 -0.65 4.11
N ARG A 57 32.92 -1.50 5.07
CA ARG A 57 32.16 -2.69 5.44
C ARG A 57 30.75 -2.33 5.92
N LEU A 58 30.65 -1.36 6.82
CA LEU A 58 29.36 -0.88 7.33
C LEU A 58 28.52 -0.24 6.21
N ALA A 59 29.15 0.52 5.32
CA ALA A 59 28.46 1.09 4.16
C ALA A 59 27.93 0.00 3.22
N ALA A 60 28.74 -1.01 2.90
CA ALA A 60 28.34 -2.13 2.05
C ALA A 60 27.18 -2.93 2.65
N ILE A 61 27.24 -3.24 3.95
CA ILE A 61 26.14 -3.92 4.67
C ILE A 61 24.88 -3.05 4.66
N SER A 62 25.00 -1.74 4.86
CA SER A 62 23.87 -0.81 4.82
C SER A 62 23.20 -0.80 3.44
N VAL A 63 23.99 -0.76 2.37
CA VAL A 63 23.47 -0.83 0.99
C VAL A 63 22.79 -2.17 0.73
N LEU A 64 23.38 -3.29 1.16
CA LEU A 64 22.76 -4.60 1.02
C LEU A 64 21.43 -4.70 1.78
N CYS A 65 21.38 -4.21 3.02
CA CYS A 65 20.15 -4.14 3.81
C CYS A 65 19.10 -3.29 3.10
N LEU A 66 19.47 -2.10 2.62
CA LEU A 66 18.55 -1.24 1.86
C LEU A 66 17.95 -1.98 0.65
N LEU A 67 18.78 -2.69 -0.13
CA LEU A 67 18.31 -3.46 -1.29
C LEU A 67 17.36 -4.59 -0.89
N ILE A 68 17.70 -5.37 0.14
CA ILE A 68 16.85 -6.46 0.63
C ILE A 68 15.49 -5.92 1.11
N GLY A 69 15.52 -4.81 1.86
CA GLY A 69 14.33 -4.15 2.36
C GLY A 69 13.45 -3.59 1.25
N GLU A 70 14.03 -2.94 0.24
CA GLU A 70 13.31 -2.38 -0.90
C GLU A 70 12.63 -3.47 -1.72
N VAL A 71 13.35 -4.57 -2.01
CA VAL A 71 12.81 -5.72 -2.76
C VAL A 71 11.66 -6.36 -1.98
N THR A 72 11.85 -6.61 -0.68
CA THR A 72 10.81 -7.24 0.15
C THR A 72 9.60 -6.33 0.30
N GLY A 73 9.80 -5.05 0.58
CA GLY A 73 8.75 -4.05 0.71
C GLY A 73 7.92 -3.93 -0.57
N THR A 74 8.59 -3.82 -1.73
CA THR A 74 7.93 -3.76 -3.04
C THR A 74 7.12 -5.02 -3.32
N LEU A 75 7.65 -6.21 -2.98
CA LEU A 75 6.94 -7.47 -3.17
C LEU A 75 5.67 -7.55 -2.31
N VAL A 76 5.78 -7.23 -1.02
CA VAL A 76 4.63 -7.23 -0.09
C VAL A 76 3.56 -6.23 -0.54
N GLN A 77 3.97 -5.01 -0.90
CA GLN A 77 3.08 -3.98 -1.41
C GLN A 77 2.39 -4.40 -2.71
N SER A 78 3.13 -5.00 -3.64
CA SER A 78 2.58 -5.52 -4.91
C SER A 78 1.50 -6.58 -4.66
N VAL A 79 1.76 -7.53 -3.75
CA VAL A 79 0.78 -8.57 -3.37
C VAL A 79 -0.47 -7.92 -2.75
N PHE A 80 -0.31 -6.99 -1.81
CA PHE A 80 -1.46 -6.32 -1.19
C PHE A 80 -2.24 -5.44 -2.17
N PHE A 81 -1.55 -4.77 -3.08
CA PHE A 81 -2.18 -4.01 -4.14
C PHE A 81 -3.00 -4.92 -5.06
N GLN A 82 -2.43 -6.05 -5.48
CA GLN A 82 -3.14 -7.05 -6.27
C GLN A 82 -4.36 -7.61 -5.52
N LEU A 83 -4.24 -7.89 -4.21
CA LEU A 83 -5.36 -8.34 -3.39
C LEU A 83 -6.46 -7.28 -3.26
N SER A 84 -6.10 -6.00 -3.11
CA SER A 84 -7.07 -4.89 -3.12
C SER A 84 -7.75 -4.73 -4.48
N VAL A 85 -7.02 -4.86 -5.59
CA VAL A 85 -7.59 -4.85 -6.94
C VAL A 85 -8.48 -6.07 -7.16
N ALA A 86 -8.06 -7.26 -6.75
CA ALA A 86 -8.86 -8.48 -6.82
C ALA A 86 -10.14 -8.37 -5.98
N TYR A 87 -10.05 -7.76 -4.80
CA TYR A 87 -11.21 -7.43 -3.96
C TYR A 87 -12.17 -6.49 -4.69
N LEU A 88 -11.66 -5.42 -5.32
CA LEU A 88 -12.49 -4.52 -6.13
C LEU A 88 -13.10 -5.21 -7.36
N ARG A 89 -12.38 -6.14 -8.00
CA ARG A 89 -12.92 -6.92 -9.13
C ARG A 89 -14.03 -7.88 -8.70
N ARG A 90 -13.98 -8.39 -7.46
CA ARG A 90 -15.04 -9.23 -6.87
C ARG A 90 -16.27 -8.44 -6.42
N LEU A 91 -16.19 -7.12 -6.32
CA LEU A 91 -17.36 -6.27 -6.08
C LEU A 91 -18.16 -6.16 -7.39
N THR A 92 -19.16 -7.01 -7.54
CA THR A 92 -20.18 -6.88 -8.60
C THR A 92 -20.99 -5.59 -8.39
N PRO A 93 -21.42 -4.88 -9.45
CA PRO A 93 -22.26 -3.67 -9.34
C PRO A 93 -23.46 -3.87 -8.41
N GLU A 94 -24.14 -5.02 -8.51
CA GLU A 94 -25.28 -5.41 -7.68
C GLU A 94 -24.97 -5.50 -6.16
N ARG A 95 -23.69 -5.54 -5.78
CA ARG A 95 -23.22 -5.73 -4.40
C ARG A 95 -22.42 -4.53 -3.87
N LEU A 96 -22.64 -3.33 -4.41
CA LEU A 96 -22.08 -2.12 -3.80
C LEU A 96 -22.64 -1.82 -2.40
N ASP A 97 -23.79 -2.40 -2.02
CA ASP A 97 -24.53 -2.07 -0.79
C ASP A 97 -24.59 -3.05 0.41
N PRO A 98 -24.14 -4.32 0.41
CA PRO A 98 -24.14 -5.08 1.65
C PRO A 98 -22.85 -4.79 2.42
N ARG A 99 -23.00 -4.32 3.67
CA ARG A 99 -21.94 -4.31 4.71
C ARG A 99 -21.09 -5.57 4.56
N PRO A 100 -19.87 -5.48 4.00
CA PRO A 100 -19.12 -6.69 3.69
C PRO A 100 -18.81 -7.37 5.02
N ARG A 101 -19.32 -8.59 5.21
CA ARG A 101 -19.03 -9.43 6.35
C ARG A 101 -17.93 -10.39 5.90
N GLY A 102 -16.77 -10.33 6.55
CA GLY A 102 -15.71 -11.31 6.32
C GLY A 102 -14.29 -10.77 6.52
N PRO A 103 -13.31 -11.67 6.58
CA PRO A 103 -11.91 -11.34 6.80
C PRO A 103 -11.32 -10.50 5.65
N LEU A 104 -11.86 -10.62 4.44
CA LEU A 104 -11.40 -9.87 3.27
C LEU A 104 -11.69 -8.36 3.35
N THR A 105 -12.51 -7.91 4.30
CA THR A 105 -12.79 -6.48 4.54
C THR A 105 -11.54 -5.67 4.89
N VAL A 106 -10.50 -6.35 5.37
CA VAL A 106 -9.20 -5.78 5.71
C VAL A 106 -8.46 -5.27 4.45
N PHE A 107 -8.71 -5.86 3.28
CA PHE A 107 -8.12 -5.44 1.99
C PHE A 107 -8.93 -4.39 1.24
N ARG A 108 -10.03 -3.92 1.82
CA ARG A 108 -10.85 -2.86 1.22
C ARG A 108 -10.00 -1.59 1.08
N PRO A 109 -9.86 -1.00 -0.11
CA PRO A 109 -8.98 0.15 -0.31
C PRO A 109 -9.59 1.47 0.22
N LEU A 110 -10.92 1.54 0.33
CA LEU A 110 -11.63 2.77 0.68
C LEU A 110 -12.54 2.58 1.90
N SER A 111 -12.77 3.64 2.66
CA SER A 111 -13.83 3.62 3.67
C SER A 111 -15.22 3.54 3.03
N SER A 112 -16.21 3.04 3.78
CA SER A 112 -17.62 3.01 3.33
C SER A 112 -18.16 4.40 3.04
N ARG A 113 -17.75 5.39 3.84
CA ARG A 113 -18.15 6.80 3.68
C ARG A 113 -17.53 7.42 2.42
N ALA A 114 -16.27 7.10 2.11
CA ALA A 114 -15.65 7.57 0.88
C ALA A 114 -16.34 6.98 -0.34
N LEU A 115 -16.62 5.67 -0.33
CA LEU A 115 -17.32 4.99 -1.41
C LEU A 115 -18.74 5.53 -1.62
N SER A 116 -19.50 5.72 -0.53
CA SER A 116 -20.86 6.26 -0.61
C SER A 116 -20.86 7.68 -1.18
N ARG A 117 -19.92 8.53 -0.78
CA ARG A 117 -19.82 9.89 -1.34
C ARG A 117 -19.47 9.92 -2.83
N VAL A 118 -18.56 9.05 -3.28
CA VAL A 118 -18.25 8.92 -4.72
C VAL A 118 -19.49 8.44 -5.48
N ARG A 119 -20.21 7.44 -4.95
CA ARG A 119 -21.46 6.95 -5.52
C ARG A 119 -22.54 8.03 -5.58
N ASP A 120 -22.74 8.79 -4.50
CA ASP A 120 -23.71 9.88 -4.42
C ASP A 120 -23.36 11.03 -5.38
N ARG A 121 -22.07 11.25 -5.63
CA ARG A 121 -21.62 12.19 -6.66
C ARG A 121 -21.98 11.68 -8.05
N MET A 122 -21.64 10.44 -8.38
CA MET A 122 -21.98 9.82 -9.68
C MET A 122 -23.49 9.80 -9.94
N ARG A 123 -24.29 9.47 -8.93
CA ARG A 123 -25.76 9.53 -9.00
C ARG A 123 -26.28 10.92 -9.34
N ARG A 124 -25.76 11.95 -8.67
CA ARG A 124 -26.17 13.34 -8.91
C ARG A 124 -25.80 13.80 -10.31
N GLU A 125 -24.61 13.43 -10.77
CA GLU A 125 -24.14 13.77 -12.10
C GLU A 125 -24.95 13.07 -13.18
N HIS A 126 -25.24 11.77 -12.99
CA HIS A 126 -26.10 10.98 -13.86
C HIS A 126 -27.51 11.57 -13.99
N ARG A 127 -28.15 11.95 -12.87
CA ARG A 127 -29.46 12.62 -12.89
C ARG A 127 -29.45 13.93 -13.67
N ARG A 128 -28.43 14.77 -13.47
CA ARG A 128 -28.31 16.04 -14.21
C ARG A 128 -28.26 15.83 -15.73
N HIS A 129 -27.60 14.77 -16.19
CA HIS A 129 -27.54 14.43 -17.61
C HIS A 129 -28.82 13.78 -18.13
N GLN A 130 -29.51 13.00 -17.30
CA GLN A 130 -30.79 12.42 -17.67
C GLN A 130 -31.86 13.52 -17.86
N ASP A 131 -31.90 14.49 -16.93
CA ASP A 131 -32.78 15.66 -17.00
C ASP A 131 -32.53 16.53 -18.24
N SER A 132 -31.29 16.57 -18.76
CA SER A 132 -30.96 17.32 -19.99
C SER A 132 -31.28 16.57 -21.28
N THR A 133 -31.34 15.24 -21.24
CA THR A 133 -31.44 14.41 -22.45
C THR A 133 -32.86 13.92 -22.70
N THR A 134 -33.67 13.71 -21.66
CA THR A 134 -34.95 13.01 -21.81
C THR A 134 -36.04 13.65 -20.96
N SER A 135 -37.01 14.30 -21.61
CA SER A 135 -38.11 15.00 -20.93
C SER A 135 -39.15 14.08 -20.26
N ASP A 136 -39.08 12.75 -20.41
CA ASP A 136 -40.21 11.87 -20.01
C ASP A 136 -39.87 10.43 -19.59
N ALA A 137 -38.61 10.11 -19.27
CA ALA A 137 -38.24 8.76 -18.86
C ALA A 137 -38.24 8.62 -17.33
N THR A 138 -39.15 7.79 -16.80
CA THR A 138 -39.09 7.32 -15.42
C THR A 138 -37.83 6.49 -15.19
N PRO A 139 -37.13 6.64 -14.04
CA PRO A 139 -35.86 5.97 -13.80
C PRO A 139 -36.08 4.45 -13.69
N ARG A 140 -35.60 3.70 -14.69
CA ARG A 140 -35.61 2.23 -14.69
C ARG A 140 -34.37 1.72 -13.95
N GLY A 141 -34.44 0.48 -13.44
CA GLY A 141 -33.33 -0.17 -12.75
C GLY A 141 -32.03 -0.28 -13.56
N GLU A 142 -32.11 -0.13 -14.89
CA GLU A 142 -30.96 -0.10 -15.81
C GLU A 142 -29.99 1.07 -15.50
N ASP A 143 -30.51 2.20 -15.02
CA ASP A 143 -29.70 3.39 -14.67
C ASP A 143 -28.80 3.13 -13.46
N GLN A 144 -29.20 2.24 -12.54
CA GLN A 144 -28.42 1.93 -11.33
C GLN A 144 -27.15 1.15 -11.67
N HIS A 145 -27.22 0.22 -12.62
CA HIS A 145 -26.06 -0.59 -13.02
C HIS A 145 -24.97 0.26 -13.67
N GLU A 146 -25.34 1.24 -14.49
CA GLU A 146 -24.38 2.15 -15.13
C GLU A 146 -23.70 3.05 -14.09
N VAL A 147 -24.47 3.62 -13.16
CA VAL A 147 -23.91 4.43 -12.05
C VAL A 147 -22.94 3.61 -11.19
N ASP A 148 -23.29 2.36 -10.90
CA ASP A 148 -22.49 1.46 -10.08
C ASP A 148 -21.20 1.04 -10.79
N ARG A 149 -21.27 0.77 -12.10
CA ARG A 149 -20.10 0.53 -12.96
C ARG A 149 -19.16 1.74 -12.97
N ARG A 150 -19.68 2.94 -13.22
CA ARG A 150 -18.90 4.20 -13.23
C ARG A 150 -18.28 4.49 -11.86
N THR A 151 -19.01 4.19 -10.78
CA THR A 151 -18.48 4.30 -9.42
C THR A 151 -17.28 3.37 -9.21
N LEU A 152 -17.35 2.13 -9.68
CA LEU A 152 -16.22 1.19 -9.62
C LEU A 152 -15.03 1.66 -10.45
N ASP A 153 -15.25 2.23 -11.62
CA ASP A 153 -14.19 2.76 -12.48
C ASP A 153 -13.49 3.98 -11.84
N ALA A 154 -14.25 4.91 -11.26
CA ALA A 154 -13.69 6.02 -10.50
C ALA A 154 -12.92 5.56 -9.24
N VAL A 155 -13.41 4.53 -8.55
CA VAL A 155 -12.71 3.92 -7.41
C VAL A 155 -11.41 3.22 -7.83
N ARG A 156 -11.39 2.58 -9.00
CA ARG A 156 -10.16 2.02 -9.57
C ARG A 156 -9.18 3.13 -9.92
N GLU A 157 -9.65 4.23 -10.49
CA GLU A 157 -8.81 5.39 -10.81
C GLU A 157 -8.16 5.99 -9.55
N VAL A 158 -8.87 6.05 -8.43
CA VAL A 158 -8.32 6.53 -7.14
C VAL A 158 -7.02 5.80 -6.76
N LEU A 159 -6.92 4.49 -7.03
CA LEU A 159 -5.72 3.70 -6.72
C LEU A 159 -4.50 4.13 -7.53
N TYR A 160 -4.70 4.73 -8.71
CA TYR A 160 -3.64 5.17 -9.61
C TYR A 160 -3.48 6.70 -9.66
N MET A 161 -4.22 7.44 -8.83
CA MET A 161 -4.30 8.90 -8.93
C MET A 161 -3.12 9.66 -8.30
N SER A 162 -2.22 8.95 -7.60
CA SER A 162 -1.09 9.55 -6.88
C SER A 162 -0.24 10.52 -7.73
N PRO A 163 0.15 10.22 -8.98
CA PRO A 163 0.95 11.15 -9.79
C PRO A 163 0.20 12.44 -10.14
N ARG A 164 -1.12 12.37 -10.36
CA ARG A 164 -1.93 13.54 -10.71
C ARG A 164 -2.10 14.51 -9.54
N LEU A 165 -2.08 14.00 -8.31
CA LEU A 165 -2.17 14.82 -7.10
C LEU A 165 -0.99 15.77 -6.93
N ILE A 166 0.19 15.38 -7.40
CA ILE A 166 1.41 16.19 -7.32
C ILE A 166 1.20 17.55 -8.00
N VAL A 167 0.57 17.53 -9.18
CA VAL A 167 0.31 18.73 -9.98
C VAL A 167 -0.96 19.44 -9.52
N ALA A 168 -2.03 18.71 -9.26
CA ALA A 168 -3.33 19.30 -8.98
C ALA A 168 -3.44 19.91 -7.57
N LYS A 169 -2.92 19.22 -6.55
CA LYS A 169 -3.07 19.59 -5.14
C LYS A 169 -1.86 19.11 -4.31
N PRO A 170 -0.73 19.85 -4.32
CA PRO A 170 0.50 19.42 -3.64
C PRO A 170 0.34 19.23 -2.13
N GLU A 171 -0.51 20.02 -1.47
CA GLU A 171 -0.80 19.89 -0.02
C GLU A 171 -1.49 18.55 0.29
N LEU A 172 -2.50 18.18 -0.51
CA LEU A 172 -3.21 16.92 -0.38
C LEU A 172 -2.26 15.74 -0.69
N TYR A 173 -1.37 15.89 -1.67
CA TYR A 173 -0.34 14.91 -1.96
C TYR A 173 0.64 14.74 -0.79
N ALA A 174 1.04 15.82 -0.12
CA ALA A 174 1.91 15.76 1.05
C ALA A 174 1.25 14.98 2.21
N GLU A 175 -0.04 15.21 2.46
CA GLU A 175 -0.78 14.46 3.47
C GLU A 175 -0.98 12.98 3.08
N PHE A 176 -1.37 12.74 1.82
CA PHE A 176 -1.52 11.39 1.26
C PHE A 176 -0.22 10.59 1.39
N SER A 177 0.89 11.13 0.91
CA SER A 177 2.21 10.48 0.93
C SER A 177 2.70 10.25 2.36
N ARG A 178 2.39 11.14 3.32
CA ARG A 178 2.68 10.92 4.74
C ARG A 178 1.95 9.71 5.30
N ILE A 179 0.63 9.62 5.07
CA ILE A 179 -0.18 8.50 5.59
C ILE A 179 0.17 7.20 4.87
N LYS A 180 0.41 7.26 3.56
CA LYS A 180 0.81 6.13 2.74
C LYS A 180 2.18 5.57 3.19
N GLY A 181 3.19 6.42 3.33
CA GLY A 181 4.52 5.98 3.80
C GLY A 181 4.49 5.34 5.19
N GLU A 182 3.60 5.79 6.08
CA GLU A 182 3.39 5.13 7.38
C GLU A 182 2.80 3.72 7.22
N SER A 183 1.84 3.51 6.29
CA SER A 183 1.32 2.17 6.00
C SER A 183 2.38 1.25 5.37
N GLU A 184 3.20 1.80 4.46
CA GLU A 184 4.25 1.07 3.75
C GLU A 184 5.37 0.62 4.69
N PHE A 185 5.74 1.47 5.66
CA PHE A 185 6.68 1.12 6.71
C PHE A 185 6.24 -0.13 7.50
N ARG A 186 4.96 -0.21 7.84
CA ARG A 186 4.41 -1.33 8.61
C ARG A 186 4.33 -2.61 7.78
N ASP A 187 3.95 -2.48 6.52
CA ASP A 187 3.95 -3.62 5.58
C ASP A 187 5.38 -4.15 5.38
N ALA A 188 6.39 -3.28 5.32
CA ALA A 188 7.78 -3.68 5.15
C ALA A 188 8.33 -4.50 6.34
N ILE A 189 7.83 -4.24 7.55
CA ILE A 189 8.23 -4.95 8.77
C ILE A 189 7.45 -6.25 8.99
N LEU A 190 6.27 -6.38 8.36
CA LEU A 190 5.34 -7.51 8.53
C LEU A 190 5.99 -8.87 8.34
N LEU A 191 6.87 -9.01 7.35
CA LEU A 191 7.54 -10.28 7.05
C LEU A 191 8.83 -10.50 7.87
N PRO A 192 9.77 -9.54 7.97
CA PRO A 192 11.00 -9.78 8.71
C PRO A 192 10.78 -9.89 10.23
N LEU A 193 9.75 -9.28 10.81
CA LEU A 193 9.48 -9.35 12.26
C LEU A 193 9.22 -10.78 12.77
N PRO A 194 8.26 -11.55 12.23
CA PRO A 194 8.03 -12.93 12.66
C PRO A 194 9.23 -13.82 12.36
N VAL A 195 9.94 -13.62 11.25
CA VAL A 195 11.16 -14.38 10.93
C VAL A 195 12.25 -14.11 11.96
N LEU A 196 12.47 -12.85 12.32
CA LEU A 196 13.41 -12.47 13.36
C LEU A 196 13.03 -13.05 14.72
N ALA A 197 11.74 -13.06 15.08
CA ALA A 197 11.29 -13.66 16.33
C ALA A 197 11.51 -15.18 16.37
N VAL A 198 11.29 -15.87 15.25
CA VAL A 198 11.63 -17.30 15.11
C VAL A 198 13.12 -17.51 15.26
N ALA A 199 13.95 -16.68 14.62
CA ALA A 199 15.40 -16.74 14.71
C ALA A 199 15.90 -16.58 16.16
N VAL A 200 15.40 -15.56 16.86
CA VAL A 200 15.71 -15.33 18.28
C VAL A 200 15.27 -16.52 19.14
N CYS A 201 14.08 -17.07 18.90
CA CYS A 201 13.59 -18.26 19.63
C CYS A 201 14.44 -19.51 19.37
N ALA A 202 15.04 -19.66 18.19
CA ALA A 202 15.91 -20.79 17.87
C ALA A 202 17.18 -20.76 18.74
N ASP A 203 17.83 -19.60 18.86
CA ASP A 203 19.08 -19.45 19.61
C ASP A 203 18.90 -19.27 21.13
N LEU A 204 17.71 -18.85 21.56
CA LEU A 204 17.47 -18.58 22.97
C LEU A 204 17.44 -19.87 23.81
N SER A 205 18.33 -19.97 24.80
CA SER A 205 18.36 -21.03 25.82
C SER A 205 17.28 -20.81 26.90
N ALA A 206 16.02 -20.70 26.48
CA ALA A 206 14.87 -20.51 27.35
C ALA A 206 13.94 -21.74 27.33
N PRO A 207 13.17 -21.97 28.40
CA PRO A 207 12.16 -23.03 28.41
C PRO A 207 11.10 -22.78 27.32
N GLY A 208 10.55 -23.87 26.77
CA GLY A 208 9.67 -23.81 25.59
C GLY A 208 8.43 -22.91 25.74
N TRP A 209 7.89 -22.78 26.96
CA TRP A 209 6.75 -21.90 27.23
C TRP A 209 7.10 -20.41 27.05
N VAL A 210 8.33 -19.99 27.36
CA VAL A 210 8.79 -18.61 27.13
C VAL A 210 8.88 -18.34 25.62
N LYS A 211 9.43 -19.29 24.86
CA LYS A 211 9.49 -19.20 23.39
C LYS A 211 8.08 -19.09 22.79
N ALA A 212 7.15 -19.92 23.27
CA ALA A 212 5.76 -19.88 22.84
C ALA A 212 5.08 -18.54 23.14
N LEU A 213 5.29 -17.96 24.33
CA LEU A 213 4.79 -16.63 24.67
C LEU A 213 5.41 -15.52 23.80
N LEU A 214 6.71 -15.59 23.52
CA LEU A 214 7.39 -14.62 22.66
C LEU A 214 6.85 -14.66 21.22
N LEU A 215 6.69 -15.86 20.66
CA LEU A 215 6.10 -16.04 19.34
C LEU A 215 4.64 -15.59 19.30
N ALA A 216 3.83 -15.97 20.29
CA ALA A 216 2.43 -15.53 20.37
C ALA A 216 2.33 -14.00 20.48
N GLY A 217 3.15 -13.37 21.32
CA GLY A 217 3.23 -11.92 21.45
C GLY A 217 3.64 -11.24 20.14
N THR A 218 4.60 -11.82 19.42
CA THR A 218 5.01 -11.33 18.10
C THR A 218 3.88 -11.42 17.08
N VAL A 219 3.17 -12.54 17.00
CA VAL A 219 2.03 -12.72 16.08
C VAL A 219 0.90 -11.71 16.39
N ILE A 220 0.63 -11.45 17.67
CA ILE A 220 -0.37 -10.45 18.08
C ILE A 220 0.08 -9.04 17.67
N ALA A 221 1.33 -8.69 17.94
CA ALA A 221 1.90 -7.40 17.57
C ALA A 221 1.89 -7.20 16.05
N ASP A 222 2.28 -8.23 15.30
CA ASP A 222 2.30 -8.22 13.83
C ASP A 222 0.89 -8.07 13.26
N GLY A 223 -0.08 -8.82 13.79
CA GLY A 223 -1.50 -8.68 13.44
C GLY A 223 -2.06 -7.27 13.72
N TYR A 224 -1.65 -6.65 14.83
CA TYR A 224 -2.00 -5.26 15.15
C TYR A 224 -1.37 -4.26 14.16
N LEU A 225 -0.07 -4.40 13.89
CA LEU A 225 0.65 -3.57 12.93
C LEU A 225 0.04 -3.66 11.54
N PHE A 226 -0.30 -4.88 11.10
CA PHE A 226 -1.01 -5.15 9.86
C PHE A 226 -2.37 -4.44 9.82
N ALA A 227 -3.21 -4.64 10.84
CA ALA A 227 -4.53 -4.01 10.90
C ALA A 227 -4.44 -2.48 10.83
N GLN A 228 -3.47 -1.89 11.54
CA GLN A 228 -3.24 -0.45 11.54
C GLN A 228 -2.65 0.02 10.19
N ALA A 229 -1.78 -0.76 9.53
CA ALA A 229 -1.30 -0.47 8.18
C ALA A 229 -2.46 -0.41 7.17
N ARG A 230 -3.38 -1.39 7.22
CA ARG A 230 -4.59 -1.41 6.38
C ARG A 230 -5.53 -0.25 6.69
N GLN A 231 -5.66 0.15 7.95
CA GLN A 231 -6.42 1.34 8.32
C GLN A 231 -5.80 2.62 7.72
N ARG A 232 -4.49 2.80 7.81
CA ARG A 232 -3.78 3.95 7.23
C ARG A 232 -3.89 3.97 5.71
N PHE A 233 -3.71 2.83 5.06
CA PHE A 233 -3.91 2.68 3.62
C PHE A 233 -5.32 3.12 3.18
N ARG A 234 -6.36 2.70 3.93
CA ARG A 234 -7.75 3.12 3.71
C ARG A 234 -7.97 4.62 3.90
N GLN A 235 -7.35 5.21 4.92
CA GLN A 235 -7.44 6.64 5.19
C GLN A 235 -6.82 7.44 4.04
N ALA A 236 -5.62 7.06 3.59
CA ALA A 236 -4.92 7.71 2.49
C ALA A 236 -5.79 7.75 1.22
N HIS A 237 -6.35 6.62 0.80
CA HIS A 237 -7.18 6.58 -0.41
C HIS A 237 -8.56 7.22 -0.22
N SER A 238 -9.11 7.20 1.00
CA SER A 238 -10.36 7.92 1.30
C SER A 238 -10.22 9.43 1.15
N LEU A 239 -9.05 10.02 1.45
CA LEU A 239 -8.78 11.44 1.23
C LEU A 239 -8.87 11.81 -0.25
N ILE A 240 -8.32 10.97 -1.13
CA ILE A 240 -8.40 11.14 -2.58
C ILE A 240 -9.86 11.03 -3.03
N SER A 241 -10.58 9.99 -2.59
CA SER A 241 -11.99 9.81 -2.94
C SER A 241 -12.89 10.95 -2.48
N HIS A 242 -12.66 11.50 -1.29
CA HIS A 242 -13.38 12.69 -0.83
C HIS A 242 -13.11 13.88 -1.75
N SER A 243 -11.85 14.08 -2.14
CA SER A 243 -11.47 15.18 -3.04
C SER A 243 -12.08 15.05 -4.44
N ILE A 244 -12.28 13.83 -4.95
CA ILE A 244 -13.02 13.55 -6.19
C ILE A 244 -14.51 13.81 -5.99
N ALA A 245 -15.11 13.30 -4.91
CA ALA A 245 -16.53 13.48 -4.61
C ALA A 245 -16.92 14.96 -4.44
N ASP A 246 -16.01 15.76 -3.89
CA ASP A 246 -16.16 17.20 -3.72
C ASP A 246 -15.90 17.98 -5.04
N GLY A 247 -15.55 17.29 -6.12
CA GLY A 247 -15.29 17.88 -7.45
C GLY A 247 -13.98 18.67 -7.53
N THR A 248 -13.13 18.55 -6.51
CA THR A 248 -11.88 19.33 -6.45
C THR A 248 -10.75 18.75 -7.29
N ILE A 249 -10.87 17.47 -7.67
CA ILE A 249 -9.98 16.83 -8.63
C ILE A 249 -10.84 16.15 -9.68
N ARG A 250 -10.56 16.41 -10.95
CA ARG A 250 -11.24 15.78 -12.08
C ARG A 250 -10.75 14.34 -12.24
N SER A 251 -11.69 13.40 -12.23
CA SER A 251 -11.45 12.01 -12.60
C SER A 251 -11.56 11.87 -14.12
N ALA A 252 -10.66 11.12 -14.75
CA ALA A 252 -10.72 10.82 -16.17
C ALA A 252 -11.97 10.02 -16.51
N ALA A 253 -12.41 9.11 -15.63
CA ALA A 253 -13.67 8.39 -15.82
C ALA A 253 -14.89 9.32 -15.89
N ILE A 254 -14.84 10.47 -15.20
CA ILE A 254 -15.85 11.52 -15.27
C ILE A 254 -15.70 12.31 -16.57
N ALA A 255 -14.48 12.73 -16.91
CA ALA A 255 -14.22 13.52 -18.12
C ALA A 255 -14.57 12.76 -19.43
N ASP A 256 -14.23 11.47 -19.50
CA ASP A 256 -14.56 10.62 -20.64
C ASP A 256 -16.07 10.50 -20.83
N TRP A 257 -16.82 10.47 -19.72
CA TRP A 257 -18.27 10.43 -19.76
C TRP A 257 -18.89 11.73 -20.30
N GLU A 258 -18.45 12.88 -19.79
CA GLU A 258 -18.85 14.19 -20.31
C GLU A 258 -18.55 14.29 -21.83
N SER A 259 -17.42 13.76 -22.28
CA SER A 259 -17.06 13.76 -23.71
C SER A 259 -17.94 12.87 -24.59
N SER A 260 -18.42 11.74 -24.06
CA SER A 260 -19.27 10.80 -24.80
C SER A 260 -20.68 11.31 -25.05
N ILE A 261 -21.13 12.32 -24.29
CA ILE A 261 -22.49 12.88 -24.36
C ILE A 261 -22.55 14.10 -25.29
N ALA A 262 -21.42 14.76 -25.57
CA ALA A 262 -21.35 15.94 -26.43
C ALA A 262 -20.79 15.69 -27.86
N PRO A 263 -21.09 14.59 -28.58
CA PRO A 263 -20.58 14.42 -29.95
C PRO A 263 -21.29 15.31 -30.99
N GLY A 264 -22.37 16.01 -30.63
CA GLY A 264 -23.20 16.79 -31.56
C GLY A 264 -22.97 18.31 -31.60
N GLU A 265 -22.10 18.87 -30.75
CA GLU A 265 -21.85 20.33 -30.66
C GLU A 265 -20.41 20.73 -31.05
N ARG A 266 -19.68 19.90 -31.79
CA ARG A 266 -18.36 20.24 -32.34
C ARG A 266 -18.38 20.38 -33.84
#